data_AF-I6Z1M9-F1
#
_entry.id   AF-I6Z1M9-F1
#
_cell.length_a   1.000
_cell.length_b   1.000
_cell.length_c   1.000
_cell.angle_alpha   90.00
_cell.angle_beta   90.00
_cell.angle_gamma   90.00
#
_symmetry.space_group_name_H-M   'P 1'
#
loop_
_entity.id
_entity.type
_entity.pdbx_description
1 polymer ?
#
loop_
_entity_poly.entity_id
_entity_poly.type
_entity_poly.pdbx_seq_one_letter_code
_entity_poly.pdbx_strand_id
1 'polypeptide(L)' 'DRIIKKGHYSEKAAAAICRAIVNVVHVCHFMGVAHRDLKPENFLLADDGEEAALKATDFGLSVFIEEGRVYDDMVGSA' A
#
# COMPACT_ATOMS: atom_id res chain seq x y z
N ASP A 1 -12.72 -4.27 5.18
CA ASP A 1 -12.44 -3.37 4.06
C ASP A 1 -13.28 -3.58 2.82
N ARG A 2 -13.81 -2.49 2.27
CA ARG A 2 -14.53 -2.48 0.97
C ARG A 2 -13.64 -2.97 -0.18
N ILE A 3 -12.32 -2.77 -0.07
CA ILE A 3 -11.35 -3.22 -1.07
C ILE A 3 -11.40 -4.75 -1.24
N ILE A 4 -11.34 -5.48 -0.12
CA ILE A 4 -11.34 -6.95 -0.10
C ILE A 4 -12.75 -7.50 -0.39
N LYS A 5 -13.80 -6.85 0.14
CA LYS A 5 -15.18 -7.38 0.09
C LYS A 5 -15.84 -7.35 -1.30
N LYS A 6 -15.36 -6.53 -2.25
CA LYS A 6 -16.02 -6.38 -3.57
C LYS A 6 -15.74 -7.55 -4.53
N GLY A 7 -14.73 -8.38 -4.24
CA GLY A 7 -14.36 -9.55 -5.05
C GLY A 7 -13.72 -9.20 -6.39
N HIS A 8 -14.49 -8.60 -7.31
CA HIS A 8 -14.03 -8.20 -8.63
C HIS A 8 -14.25 -6.71 -8.90
N TYR A 9 -13.29 -6.11 -9.60
CA TYR A 9 -13.33 -4.72 -10.03
C TYR A 9 -13.31 -4.67 -11.56
N SER A 10 -14.04 -3.73 -12.16
CA SER A 10 -13.76 -3.35 -13.55
C SER A 10 -12.35 -2.75 -13.63
N GLU A 11 -11.71 -2.83 -14.80
CA GLU A 11 -10.38 -2.25 -14.98
C GLU A 11 -10.31 -0.78 -14.58
N LYS A 12 -11.34 0.00 -14.91
CA LYS A 12 -11.45 1.42 -14.52
C LYS A 12 -11.42 1.59 -12.99
N ALA A 13 -12.15 0.76 -12.26
CA ALA A 13 -12.19 0.82 -10.80
C ALA A 13 -10.88 0.32 -10.17
N ALA A 14 -10.32 -0.78 -10.70
CA ALA A 14 -9.02 -1.30 -10.27
C ALA A 14 -7.91 -0.26 -10.48
N ALA A 15 -7.88 0.39 -11.64
CA ALA A 15 -6.90 1.43 -11.95
C ALA A 15 -6.96 2.62 -11.00
N ALA A 16 -8.15 3.01 -10.51
CA ALA A 16 -8.30 4.06 -9.51
C ALA A 16 -7.68 3.65 -8.16
N ILE A 17 -7.92 2.41 -7.72
CA ILE A 17 -7.35 1.87 -6.48
C ILE A 17 -5.84 1.72 -6.61
N CYS A 18 -5.34 1.13 -7.70
CA CYS A 18 -3.91 0.97 -7.94
C CYS A 18 -3.19 2.33 -7.96
N ARG A 19 -3.80 3.37 -8.54
CA ARG A 19 -3.23 4.72 -8.51
C ARG A 19 -3.10 5.26 -7.09
N ALA A 20 -4.11 5.05 -6.23
CA ALA A 20 -4.04 5.44 -4.83
C ALA A 20 -2.94 4.66 -4.09
N ILE A 21 -2.83 3.35 -4.30
CA ILE A 21 -1.76 2.51 -3.72
C ILE A 21 -0.38 3.02 -4.15
N VAL A 22 -0.17 3.25 -5.45
CA VAL A 22 1.11 3.75 -5.97
C VAL A 22 1.45 5.12 -5.42
N ASN A 23 0.46 6.01 -5.22
CA ASN A 23 0.69 7.30 -4.58
C ASN A 23 1.13 7.15 -3.12
N VAL A 24 0.56 6.21 -2.37
CA VAL A 24 1.00 5.92 -1.00
C VAL A 24 2.43 5.40 -0.99
N VAL A 25 2.78 4.45 -1.86
CA VAL A 25 4.15 3.93 -2.01
C VAL A 25 5.13 5.03 -2.39
N HIS A 26 4.75 5.92 -3.30
CA HIS A 26 5.55 7.07 -3.68
C HIS A 26 5.86 7.98 -2.49
N VAL A 27 4.86 8.30 -1.65
CA VAL A 27 5.05 9.11 -0.44
C VAL A 27 5.96 8.39 0.55
N CYS A 28 5.79 7.09 0.76
CA CYS A 28 6.70 6.31 1.63
C CYS A 28 8.16 6.42 1.13
N HIS A 29 8.39 6.20 -0.16
CA HIS A 29 9.72 6.27 -0.75
C HIS A 29 10.31 7.69 -0.68
N PHE A 30 9.48 8.72 -0.90
CA PHE A 30 9.90 10.12 -0.75
C PHE A 30 10.35 10.43 0.68
N MET A 31 9.70 9.82 1.67
CA MET A 31 10.06 9.92 3.09
C MET A 31 11.19 8.96 3.50
N GLY A 32 11.80 8.26 2.54
CA GLY A 32 12.90 7.33 2.79
C GLY A 32 12.48 6.04 3.49
N VAL A 33 11.24 5.58 3.30
CA VAL A 33 10.71 4.35 3.90
C VAL A 33 10.29 3.35 2.83
N ALA A 34 10.78 2.12 2.91
CA ALA A 34 10.26 0.99 2.15
C ALA A 34 9.27 0.20 3.00
N HIS A 35 8.02 0.04 2.54
CA HIS A 35 6.96 -0.62 3.31
C HIS A 35 7.23 -2.13 3.49
N ARG A 36 7.71 -2.78 2.43
CA ARG A 36 8.06 -4.22 2.34
C ARG A 36 6.92 -5.23 2.56
N ASP A 37 5.67 -4.77 2.71
CA ASP A 37 4.51 -5.66 2.91
C ASP A 37 3.24 -5.11 2.25
N LEU A 38 3.30 -4.93 0.92
CA LEU A 38 2.20 -4.37 0.15
C LEU A 38 1.17 -5.45 -0.19
N LYS A 39 0.03 -5.41 0.49
CA LYS A 39 -1.11 -6.30 0.24
C LYS A 39 -2.43 -5.61 0.58
N PRO A 40 -3.58 -6.03 -0.01
CA PRO A 40 -4.86 -5.35 0.18
C PRO A 40 -5.27 -5.14 1.64
N GLU A 41 -4.89 -6.05 2.53
CA GLU A 41 -5.14 -6.00 3.98
C GLU A 41 -4.47 -4.81 4.65
N ASN A 42 -3.33 -4.37 4.12
CA ASN A 42 -2.56 -3.24 4.63
C ASN A 42 -3.02 -1.91 4.03
N PHE A 43 -4.12 -1.88 3.26
CA PHE A 43 -4.73 -0.66 2.74
C PHE A 43 -6.16 -0.49 3.24
N LEU A 44 -6.33 0.45 4.15
CA LEU A 44 -7.61 0.75 4.79
C LEU A 44 -8.21 2.04 4.22
N LEU A 45 -9.53 2.10 4.16
CA LEU A 45 -10.23 3.36 3.93
C LEU A 45 -10.39 4.10 5.25
N ALA A 46 -10.17 5.42 5.24
CA ALA A 46 -10.27 6.26 6.42
C ALA A 46 -11.68 6.28 7.06
N ASP A 47 -12.70 6.04 6.24
CA ASP A 47 -14.11 6.01 6.61
C ASP A 47 -14.94 5.22 5.59
N ASP A 48 -16.26 5.13 5.80
CA ASP A 48 -17.19 4.38 4.95
C ASP A 48 -17.66 5.16 3.70
N GLY A 49 -17.27 6.43 3.55
CA GLY A 49 -17.65 7.31 2.45
C GLY A 49 -17.14 6.85 1.08
N GLU A 50 -17.80 7.28 0.01
CA GLU A 50 -17.37 6.95 -1.36
C GLU A 50 -16.02 7.60 -1.73
N GLU A 51 -15.71 8.75 -1.12
CA GLU A 51 -14.48 9.52 -1.30
C GLU A 51 -13.47 9.28 -0.17
N ALA A 52 -13.63 8.20 0.60
CA ALA A 52 -12.75 7.88 1.72
C ALA A 52 -11.29 7.76 1.27
N ALA A 53 -10.38 8.43 1.99
CA ALA A 53 -8.97 8.37 1.69
C ALA A 53 -8.40 6.97 1.93
N LEU A 54 -7.60 6.46 0.99
CA LEU A 54 -6.84 5.23 1.16
C LEU A 54 -5.60 5.47 2.03
N LYS A 55 -5.38 4.62 3.03
CA LYS A 55 -4.25 4.69 3.96
C LYS A 55 -3.51 3.37 4.01
N ALA A 56 -2.19 3.40 3.98
CA ALA A 56 -1.36 2.25 4.32
C ALA A 56 -1.31 2.07 5.84
N THR A 57 -1.25 0.81 6.28
CA THR A 57 -1.06 0.40 7.67
C THR A 57 -0.01 -0.72 7.73
N ASP A 58 0.37 -1.08 8.94
CA ASP A 58 1.34 -2.14 9.24
C ASP A 58 2.73 -1.93 8.64
N PHE A 59 3.48 -1.04 9.28
CA PHE A 59 4.89 -0.78 8.99
C PHE A 59 5.81 -1.72 9.77
N GLY A 60 5.32 -2.84 10.32
CA GLY A 60 6.11 -3.75 11.15
C GLY A 60 7.28 -4.40 10.40
N LEU A 61 7.14 -4.56 9.08
CA LEU A 61 8.21 -5.00 8.19
C LEU A 61 8.93 -3.84 7.51
N SER A 62 8.61 -2.58 7.76
CA SER A 62 9.22 -1.46 7.04
C SER A 62 10.66 -1.18 7.45
N VAL A 63 11.42 -0.55 6.55
CA VAL A 63 12.79 -0.10 6.80
C VAL A 63 12.99 1.30 6.26
N PHE A 64 13.95 2.02 6.85
CA PHE A 64 14.49 3.20 6.21
C PHE A 64 15.36 2.79 5.02
N ILE A 65 15.20 3.50 3.91
CA ILE A 65 15.99 3.33 2.70
C ILE A 65 17.36 3.95 2.95
N GLU A 66 18.40 3.12 2.85
CA GLU A 66 19.78 3.52 3.02
C GLU A 66 20.47 3.60 1.65
N GLU A 67 21.17 4.71 1.39
CA GLU A 67 21.88 4.91 0.12
C GLU A 67 22.97 3.84 -0.07
N GLY A 68 22.98 3.18 -1.23
CA GLY A 68 23.94 2.14 -1.57
C GLY A 68 23.64 0.76 -0.97
N ARG A 69 22.64 0.63 -0.08
CA ARG A 69 22.21 -0.66 0.45
C ARG A 69 21.33 -1.40 -0.56
N VAL A 70 21.70 -2.63 -0.88
CA VAL A 70 20.85 -3.56 -1.63
C VAL A 70 20.06 -4.39 -0.62
N TYR A 71 18.75 -4.50 -0.82
CA TYR A 71 17.87 -5.35 -0.02
C TYR A 71 17.58 -6.62 -0.82
N ASP A 72 18.11 -7.75 -0.37
CA ASP A 72 17.99 -9.07 -0.99
C ASP A 72 17.30 -10.10 -0.07
N ASP A 73 16.82 -9.65 1.09
CA ASP A 73 16.05 -10.44 2.03
C ASP A 73 14.63 -10.73 1.51
N MET A 74 14.17 -11.97 1.69
CA MET A 74 12.79 -12.34 1.41
C MET A 74 11.88 -11.77 2.51
N VAL A 75 11.02 -10.83 2.12
CA VAL A 75 10.10 -10.11 3.00
C VAL A 75 8.67 -10.19 2.48
N GLY A 76 7.73 -9.75 3.33
CA GLY A 76 6.30 -9.84 3.11
C GLY A 76 5.68 -10.82 4.09
N SER A 77 4.41 -10.59 4.42
CA SER A 77 3.61 -11.49 5.22
C SER A 77 2.67 -12.31 4.32
N ALA A 78 2.32 -13.51 4.80
CA ALA A 78 1.46 -14.44 4.08
C ALA A 78 0.04 -13.89 3.83
#